data_AF-A0A968WJA7-F1
#
_entry.id   AF-A0A968WJA7-F1
#
_cell.length_a   1.000
_cell.length_b   1.000
_cell.length_c   1.000
_cell.angle_alpha   90.00
_cell.angle_beta   90.00
_cell.angle_gamma   90.00
#
_symmetry.space_group_name_H-M   'P 1'
#
loop_
_entity.id
_entity.type
_entity.pdbx_description
1 polymer ?
#
loop_
_entity_poly.entity_id
_entity_poly.type
_entity_poly.pdbx_seq_one_letter_code
_entity_poly.pdbx_strand_id
1 'polypeptide(L)'
;MPLRAKTLTMAVAAGLAGAIAVGAVTTASVNNAISSAQKQVSKQELVTELRNNGGLIALAAALASGSIAALIGMHVAKTIKRSTDNLQSQIELVIRGEMNPLATVYAEDDFGKLSSSFNQMTQSILASTTEAQRKAEEQEQAKEDLQRQVIRLLDDVEGAARGDLTVQAEVTADVLGAVADSFNLTIQNLREIVFQVKVAAKQVSEGSKENESFARSLSSDALRQAEELSVTLNSVQMMTESIQRVAESAREAEQVAKLASQTAIKGGEAVELTVTGILEIRNTVAETTRKVKRLGESSQEISKIVGVISQIASRTNLLALNASIEAARAGEAGRGFAIVADEVRQLADRAAKASKEIEQIVLQIQSETSTVQQAMDVGTQQVIDGTKKAEQARQSLTEIIQVSQRIDTLVRSITEDTIKQTETSRTVAQVMQSVELTAQETSQESQRVSASLQNLVSVARGLQESVERFRVEADRPGGARA
;
A
#
# COMPACT_ATOMS: atom_id res chain seq x y z
N MET A 1 -34.01 -1.48 -107.83
CA MET A 1 -34.08 -1.78 -109.28
C MET A 1 -33.25 -0.75 -110.04
N PRO A 2 -32.35 -1.13 -110.95
CA PRO A 2 -31.46 -0.18 -111.62
C PRO A 2 -32.26 0.79 -112.50
N LEU A 3 -31.84 2.06 -112.56
CA LEU A 3 -32.45 3.14 -113.36
C LEU A 3 -32.82 2.71 -114.79
N ARG A 4 -32.08 1.77 -115.39
CA ARG A 4 -32.37 1.17 -116.71
C ARG A 4 -33.73 0.46 -116.80
N ALA A 5 -34.23 -0.15 -115.72
CA ALA A 5 -35.53 -0.81 -115.70
C ALA A 5 -36.69 0.22 -115.64
N LYS A 6 -36.48 1.37 -114.99
CA LYS A 6 -37.44 2.48 -114.99
C LYS A 6 -37.49 3.20 -116.36
N THR A 7 -36.36 3.33 -117.05
CA THR A 7 -36.36 3.87 -118.42
C THR A 7 -37.04 2.93 -119.42
N LEU A 8 -36.91 1.61 -119.25
CA LEU A 8 -37.56 0.62 -120.12
C LEU A 8 -39.09 0.61 -119.94
N THR A 9 -39.56 0.66 -118.69
CA THR A 9 -41.01 0.73 -118.39
C THR A 9 -41.64 2.04 -118.85
N MET A 10 -40.92 3.18 -118.78
CA MET A 10 -41.36 4.43 -119.40
C MET A 10 -41.40 4.36 -120.94
N ALA A 11 -40.44 3.69 -121.58
CA ALA A 11 -40.44 3.51 -123.04
C ALA A 11 -41.64 2.68 -123.53
N VAL A 12 -42.01 1.63 -122.78
CA VAL A 12 -43.20 0.81 -123.08
C VAL A 12 -44.50 1.61 -122.89
N ALA A 13 -44.60 2.43 -121.84
CA ALA A 13 -45.76 3.29 -121.62
C ALA A 13 -45.92 4.37 -122.73
N ALA A 14 -44.81 4.93 -123.22
CA ALA A 14 -44.81 5.87 -124.34
C ALA A 14 -45.26 5.22 -125.67
N GLY A 15 -44.87 3.95 -125.90
CA GLY A 15 -45.30 3.18 -127.08
C GLY A 15 -46.80 2.91 -127.12
N LEU A 16 -47.40 2.57 -125.97
CA LEU A 16 -48.85 2.33 -125.84
C LEU A 16 -49.68 3.61 -126.06
N ALA A 17 -49.21 4.77 -125.58
CA ALA A 17 -49.87 6.05 -125.82
C ALA A 17 -49.86 6.44 -127.31
N GLY A 18 -48.80 6.10 -128.04
CA GLY A 18 -48.69 6.32 -129.49
C GLY A 18 -49.73 5.54 -130.31
N ALA A 19 -50.03 4.29 -129.92
CA ALA A 19 -51.02 3.46 -130.60
C ALA A 19 -52.46 3.98 -130.45
N ILE A 20 -52.81 4.51 -129.28
CA ILE A 20 -54.15 5.08 -129.02
C ILE A 20 -54.36 6.38 -129.82
N ALA A 21 -53.33 7.21 -129.95
CA ALA A 21 -53.39 8.44 -130.73
C ALA A 21 -53.61 8.20 -132.24
N VAL A 22 -52.99 7.16 -132.81
CA VAL A 22 -53.19 6.77 -134.23
C VAL A 22 -54.63 6.32 -134.49
N GLY A 23 -55.25 5.61 -133.53
CA GLY A 23 -56.65 5.19 -133.62
C GLY A 23 -57.65 6.35 -133.63
N ALA A 24 -57.38 7.40 -132.85
CA ALA A 24 -58.25 8.58 -132.78
C ALA A 24 -58.18 9.46 -134.05
N VAL A 25 -57.00 9.60 -134.65
CA VAL A 25 -56.83 10.46 -135.85
C VAL A 25 -57.36 9.79 -137.13
N THR A 26 -57.28 8.46 -137.23
CA THR A 26 -57.84 7.70 -138.37
C THR A 26 -59.37 7.71 -138.38
N THR A 27 -60.02 7.63 -137.22
CA THR A 27 -61.49 7.75 -137.14
C THR A 27 -62.00 9.16 -137.45
N ALA A 28 -61.32 10.21 -137.00
CA ALA A 28 -61.70 11.60 -137.29
C ALA A 28 -61.61 11.95 -138.79
N SER A 29 -60.58 11.43 -139.48
CA SER A 29 -60.37 11.68 -140.91
C SER A 29 -61.34 10.92 -141.81
N VAL A 30 -61.69 9.66 -141.47
CA VAL A 30 -62.71 8.90 -142.20
C VAL A 30 -64.10 9.54 -142.07
N ASN A 31 -64.47 10.03 -140.88
CA ASN A 31 -65.75 10.71 -140.69
C ASN A 31 -65.86 12.02 -141.47
N ASN A 32 -64.80 12.81 -141.57
CA ASN A 32 -64.79 14.02 -142.38
C ASN A 32 -64.92 13.72 -143.88
N ALA A 33 -64.27 12.68 -144.39
CA ALA A 33 -64.34 12.28 -145.80
C ALA A 33 -65.71 11.74 -146.23
N ILE A 34 -66.49 11.15 -145.31
CA ILE A 34 -67.85 10.68 -145.60
C ILE A 34 -68.88 11.82 -145.65
N SER A 35 -68.62 12.95 -144.97
CA SER A 35 -69.54 14.09 -144.93
C SER A 35 -69.59 14.95 -146.21
N SER A 36 -68.59 14.85 -147.09
CA SER A 36 -68.48 15.67 -148.31
C SER A 36 -69.03 15.01 -149.60
N ALA A 37 -69.59 13.80 -149.52
CA ALA A 37 -69.97 12.99 -150.70
C ALA A 37 -71.41 13.22 -151.23
N GLN A 38 -71.81 14.47 -151.50
CA GLN A 38 -73.18 14.80 -151.98
C GLN A 38 -73.29 15.47 -153.37
N LYS A 39 -72.24 15.52 -154.19
CA LYS A 39 -72.34 15.87 -155.62
C LYS A 39 -71.44 14.98 -156.47
N GLN A 40 -71.98 14.47 -157.58
CA GLN A 40 -71.37 13.58 -158.59
C GLN A 40 -69.86 13.81 -158.78
N VAL A 41 -69.03 12.91 -158.24
CA VAL A 41 -67.59 12.82 -158.54
C VAL A 41 -67.22 11.34 -158.69
N SER A 42 -66.46 11.01 -159.74
CA SER A 42 -66.13 9.64 -160.13
C SER A 42 -65.09 9.00 -159.20
N LYS A 43 -65.16 7.67 -159.04
CA LYS A 43 -64.35 6.83 -158.12
C LYS A 43 -62.83 6.95 -158.31
N GLN A 44 -62.37 7.61 -159.37
CA GLN A 44 -60.97 7.71 -159.74
C GLN A 44 -60.23 8.89 -159.06
N GLU A 45 -60.94 9.91 -158.57
CA GLU A 45 -60.33 11.03 -157.82
C GLU A 45 -60.14 10.73 -156.31
N LEU A 46 -61.00 9.90 -155.70
CA LEU A 46 -60.92 9.58 -154.26
C LEU A 46 -59.64 8.83 -153.85
N VAL A 47 -59.10 8.01 -154.76
CA VAL A 47 -57.89 7.20 -154.51
C VAL A 47 -56.63 8.07 -154.53
N THR A 48 -56.65 9.20 -155.24
CA THR A 48 -55.49 10.07 -155.36
C THR A 48 -55.32 10.98 -154.13
N GLU A 49 -56.42 11.41 -153.51
CA GLU A 49 -56.38 12.29 -152.33
C GLU A 49 -55.98 11.53 -151.04
N LEU A 50 -56.33 10.24 -150.93
CA LEU A 50 -55.91 9.36 -149.84
C LEU A 50 -54.41 9.00 -149.89
N ARG A 51 -53.79 8.92 -151.08
CA ARG A 51 -52.36 8.57 -151.19
C ARG A 51 -51.43 9.71 -150.77
N ASN A 52 -51.85 10.97 -150.92
CA ASN A 52 -50.99 12.12 -150.59
C ASN A 52 -51.07 12.56 -149.11
N ASN A 53 -52.12 12.22 -148.36
CA ASN A 53 -52.27 12.66 -146.97
C ASN A 53 -51.80 11.65 -145.89
N GLY A 54 -51.49 10.40 -146.25
CA GLY A 54 -51.03 9.38 -145.30
C GLY A 54 -49.71 9.70 -144.60
N GLY A 55 -48.80 10.46 -145.24
CA GLY A 55 -47.50 10.82 -144.68
C GLY A 55 -47.55 11.85 -143.55
N LEU A 56 -48.50 12.77 -143.57
CA LEU A 56 -48.61 13.86 -142.59
C LEU A 56 -49.16 13.40 -141.23
N ILE A 57 -50.03 12.38 -141.22
CA ILE A 57 -50.68 11.89 -140.00
C ILE A 57 -49.71 11.10 -139.10
N ALA A 58 -48.80 10.32 -139.69
CA ALA A 58 -47.80 9.57 -138.93
C ALA A 58 -46.77 10.48 -138.23
N LEU A 59 -46.44 11.63 -138.84
CA LEU A 59 -45.49 12.58 -138.28
C LEU A 59 -46.04 13.30 -137.04
N ALA A 60 -47.34 13.64 -137.03
CA ALA A 60 -47.99 14.33 -135.91
C ALA A 60 -48.09 13.44 -134.65
N ALA A 61 -48.37 12.15 -134.81
CA ALA A 61 -48.47 11.21 -133.68
C ALA A 61 -47.10 10.89 -133.03
N ALA A 62 -46.03 10.86 -133.83
CA ALA A 62 -44.66 10.71 -133.32
C ALA A 62 -44.19 11.94 -132.53
N LEU A 63 -44.58 13.15 -132.94
CA LEU A 63 -44.23 14.38 -132.23
C LEU A 63 -44.97 14.52 -130.89
N ALA A 64 -46.25 14.13 -130.81
CA ALA A 64 -47.02 14.21 -129.57
C ALA A 64 -46.52 13.23 -128.49
N SER A 65 -46.19 11.99 -128.87
CA SER A 65 -45.68 10.97 -127.94
C SER A 65 -44.27 11.28 -127.43
N GLY A 66 -43.38 11.81 -128.29
CA GLY A 66 -42.05 12.27 -127.88
C GLY A 66 -42.08 13.44 -126.89
N SER A 67 -43.04 14.36 -127.05
CA SER A 67 -43.18 15.55 -126.20
C SER A 67 -43.60 15.21 -124.76
N ILE A 68 -44.57 14.30 -124.60
CA ILE A 68 -45.08 13.90 -123.28
C ILE A 68 -44.03 13.09 -122.51
N ALA A 69 -43.32 12.18 -123.17
CA ALA A 69 -42.24 11.41 -122.56
C ALA A 69 -41.09 12.32 -122.09
N ALA A 70 -40.74 13.34 -122.87
CA ALA A 70 -39.72 14.32 -122.50
C ALA A 70 -40.14 15.18 -121.28
N LEU A 71 -41.40 15.61 -121.19
CA LEU A 71 -41.90 16.40 -120.06
C LEU A 71 -41.94 15.61 -118.75
N ILE A 72 -42.41 14.35 -118.78
CA ILE A 72 -42.41 13.47 -117.60
C ILE A 72 -40.97 13.14 -117.20
N GLY A 73 -40.10 12.85 -118.18
CA GLY A 73 -38.68 12.61 -117.95
C GLY A 73 -37.97 13.81 -117.32
N MET A 74 -38.24 15.02 -117.80
CA MET A 74 -37.73 16.26 -117.21
C MET A 74 -38.25 16.48 -115.79
N HIS A 75 -39.53 16.23 -115.52
CA HIS A 75 -40.09 16.43 -114.17
C HIS A 75 -39.46 15.47 -113.15
N VAL A 76 -39.38 14.18 -113.49
CA VAL A 76 -38.76 13.15 -112.63
C VAL A 76 -37.27 13.43 -112.43
N ALA A 77 -36.53 13.77 -113.49
CA ALA A 77 -35.11 14.11 -113.37
C ALA A 77 -34.88 15.36 -112.50
N LYS A 78 -35.77 16.36 -112.58
CA LYS A 78 -35.69 17.59 -111.78
C LYS A 78 -36.02 17.33 -110.30
N THR A 79 -36.98 16.45 -110.01
CA THR A 79 -37.31 16.04 -108.63
C THR A 79 -36.20 15.19 -108.01
N ILE A 80 -35.64 14.23 -108.75
CA ILE A 80 -34.49 13.43 -108.28
C ILE A 80 -33.27 14.30 -108.03
N LYS A 81 -32.97 15.25 -108.94
CA LYS A 81 -31.85 16.18 -108.77
C LYS A 81 -32.04 17.04 -107.52
N ARG A 82 -33.23 17.64 -107.32
CA ARG A 82 -33.53 18.44 -106.12
C ARG A 82 -33.45 17.63 -104.83
N SER A 83 -33.97 16.40 -104.83
CA SER A 83 -33.93 15.53 -103.66
C SER A 83 -32.51 15.09 -103.33
N THR A 84 -31.70 14.75 -104.34
CA THR A 84 -30.31 14.35 -104.15
C THR A 84 -29.43 15.53 -103.72
N ASP A 85 -29.55 16.70 -104.35
CA ASP A 85 -28.78 17.90 -104.00
C ASP A 85 -29.10 18.36 -102.57
N ASN A 86 -30.37 18.33 -102.16
CA ASN A 86 -30.77 18.68 -100.80
C ASN A 86 -30.26 17.66 -99.78
N LEU A 87 -30.46 16.36 -100.01
CA LEU A 87 -30.00 15.31 -99.11
C LEU A 87 -28.47 15.34 -98.97
N GLN A 88 -27.73 15.54 -100.06
CA GLN A 88 -26.29 15.66 -100.06
C GLN A 88 -25.83 16.89 -99.24
N SER A 89 -26.49 18.04 -99.42
CA SER A 89 -26.20 19.23 -98.62
C SER A 89 -26.47 19.02 -97.13
N GLN A 90 -27.56 18.34 -96.75
CA GLN A 90 -27.88 18.06 -95.36
C GLN A 90 -26.93 17.03 -94.73
N ILE A 91 -26.51 16.01 -95.49
CA ILE A 91 -25.46 15.06 -95.05
C ILE A 91 -24.15 15.81 -94.80
N GLU A 92 -23.79 16.76 -95.66
CA GLU A 92 -22.57 17.54 -95.51
C GLU A 92 -22.60 18.42 -94.24
N LEU A 93 -23.78 18.92 -93.84
CA LEU A 93 -23.95 19.62 -92.55
C LEU A 93 -23.71 18.69 -91.36
N VAL A 94 -24.21 17.44 -91.39
CA VAL A 94 -23.90 16.45 -90.33
C VAL A 94 -22.41 16.13 -90.27
N ILE A 95 -21.75 15.96 -91.43
CA ILE A 95 -20.31 15.68 -91.50
C ILE A 95 -19.49 16.85 -90.93
N ARG A 96 -19.96 18.08 -91.13
CA ARG A 96 -19.33 19.31 -90.59
C ARG A 96 -19.64 19.55 -89.11
N GLY A 97 -20.43 18.69 -88.46
CA GLY A 97 -20.72 18.77 -87.03
C GLY A 97 -22.00 19.51 -86.68
N GLU A 98 -22.83 19.91 -87.65
CA GLU A 98 -24.18 20.41 -87.37
C GLU A 98 -25.13 19.24 -87.10
N MET A 99 -25.69 19.18 -85.88
CA MET A 99 -26.43 18.03 -85.38
C MET A 99 -27.95 18.12 -85.57
N ASN A 100 -28.46 19.12 -86.31
CA ASN A 100 -29.89 19.26 -86.61
C ASN A 100 -30.26 19.61 -88.08
N PRO A 101 -29.58 19.09 -89.12
CA PRO A 101 -30.03 19.29 -90.49
C PRO A 101 -31.26 18.44 -90.82
N LEU A 102 -32.22 19.03 -91.53
CA LEU A 102 -33.48 18.41 -91.95
C LEU A 102 -33.52 18.29 -93.48
N ALA A 103 -33.41 17.06 -93.98
CA ALA A 103 -33.63 16.76 -95.39
C ALA A 103 -35.11 16.97 -95.76
N THR A 104 -35.34 17.77 -96.79
CA THR A 104 -36.68 18.07 -97.31
C THR A 104 -37.20 16.89 -98.12
N VAL A 105 -38.39 16.40 -97.79
CA VAL A 105 -39.04 15.28 -98.51
C VAL A 105 -39.83 15.85 -99.69
N TYR A 106 -39.33 15.69 -100.91
CA TYR A 106 -39.95 16.27 -102.12
C TYR A 106 -40.99 15.36 -102.81
N ALA A 107 -40.94 14.05 -102.56
CA ALA A 107 -41.82 13.06 -103.19
C ALA A 107 -41.95 11.81 -102.29
N GLU A 108 -42.99 11.02 -102.51
CA GLU A 108 -43.26 9.78 -101.77
C GLU A 108 -42.62 8.55 -102.46
N ASP A 109 -41.37 8.71 -102.89
CA ASP A 109 -40.59 7.70 -103.60
C ASP A 109 -39.41 7.19 -102.76
N ASP A 110 -38.53 6.37 -103.36
CA ASP A 110 -37.36 5.81 -102.70
C ASP A 110 -36.42 6.91 -102.14
N PHE A 111 -36.37 8.09 -102.76
CA PHE A 111 -35.55 9.22 -102.32
C PHE A 111 -36.21 10.01 -101.18
N GLY A 112 -37.54 10.10 -101.18
CA GLY A 112 -38.31 10.60 -100.05
C GLY A 112 -38.13 9.76 -98.78
N LYS A 113 -38.17 8.43 -98.92
CA LYS A 113 -37.88 7.50 -97.81
C LYS A 113 -36.46 7.67 -97.27
N LEU A 114 -35.47 7.83 -98.16
CA LEU A 114 -34.08 8.06 -97.77
C LEU A 114 -33.92 9.36 -96.96
N SER A 115 -34.63 10.42 -97.35
CA SER A 115 -34.65 11.69 -96.62
C SER A 115 -35.32 11.57 -95.24
N SER A 116 -36.41 10.80 -95.13
CA SER A 116 -37.05 10.51 -93.85
C SER A 116 -36.17 9.66 -92.93
N SER A 117 -35.51 8.62 -93.44
CA SER A 117 -34.58 7.79 -92.67
C SER A 117 -33.34 8.58 -92.23
N PHE A 118 -32.85 9.49 -93.07
CA PHE A 118 -31.80 10.43 -92.69
C PHE A 118 -32.24 11.33 -91.52
N ASN A 119 -33.43 11.92 -91.58
CA ASN A 119 -33.95 12.75 -90.49
C ASN A 119 -34.09 11.97 -89.16
N GLN A 120 -34.58 10.72 -89.20
CA GLN A 120 -34.64 9.85 -88.01
C GLN A 120 -33.25 9.50 -87.45
N MET A 121 -32.28 9.22 -88.32
CA MET A 121 -30.89 8.97 -87.94
C MET A 121 -30.30 10.20 -87.23
N THR A 122 -30.46 11.39 -87.81
CA THR A 122 -29.95 12.64 -87.23
C THR A 122 -30.58 12.93 -85.86
N GLN A 123 -31.89 12.70 -85.70
CA GLN A 123 -32.56 12.85 -84.39
C GLN A 123 -32.04 11.85 -83.35
N SER A 124 -31.83 10.59 -83.73
CA SER A 124 -31.28 9.55 -82.84
C SER A 124 -29.82 9.86 -82.45
N ILE A 125 -29.01 10.36 -83.39
CA ILE A 125 -27.65 10.82 -83.13
C ILE A 125 -27.65 12.02 -82.17
N LEU A 126 -28.53 13.00 -82.38
CA LEU A 126 -28.62 14.16 -81.49
C LEU A 126 -29.06 13.76 -80.07
N ALA A 127 -30.06 12.88 -79.94
CA ALA A 127 -30.54 12.39 -78.64
C ALA A 127 -29.48 11.56 -77.90
N SER A 128 -28.79 10.65 -78.60
CA SER A 128 -27.72 9.85 -77.99
C SER A 128 -26.47 10.67 -77.65
N THR A 129 -26.12 11.67 -78.45
CA THR A 129 -24.97 12.55 -78.21
C THR A 129 -25.22 13.48 -77.02
N THR A 130 -26.42 14.05 -76.91
CA THR A 130 -26.80 14.92 -75.77
C THR A 130 -26.91 14.14 -74.47
N GLU A 131 -27.45 12.91 -74.49
CA GLU A 131 -27.47 12.04 -73.30
C GLU A 131 -26.06 11.62 -72.87
N ALA A 132 -25.18 11.27 -73.82
CA ALA A 132 -23.80 10.93 -73.54
C ALA A 132 -23.00 12.11 -72.96
N GLN A 133 -23.20 13.33 -73.49
CA GLN A 133 -22.58 14.55 -72.94
C GLN A 133 -23.04 14.84 -71.52
N ARG A 134 -24.35 14.78 -71.24
CA ARG A 134 -24.89 15.00 -69.88
C ARG A 134 -24.35 13.98 -68.88
N LYS A 135 -24.31 12.69 -69.26
CA LYS A 135 -23.74 11.63 -68.41
C LYS A 135 -22.23 11.82 -68.18
N ALA A 136 -21.48 12.26 -69.19
CA ALA A 136 -20.06 12.55 -69.06
C ALA A 136 -19.80 13.75 -68.13
N GLU A 137 -20.60 14.81 -68.24
CA GLU A 137 -20.53 15.98 -67.34
C GLU A 137 -20.89 15.61 -65.89
N GLU A 138 -21.97 14.84 -65.69
CA GLU A 138 -22.36 14.34 -64.36
C GLU A 138 -21.29 13.43 -63.74
N GLN A 139 -20.64 12.57 -64.54
CA GLN A 139 -19.53 11.73 -64.08
C GLN A 139 -18.27 12.53 -63.76
N GLU A 140 -17.94 13.54 -64.56
CA GLU A 140 -16.76 14.37 -64.29
C GLU A 140 -16.97 15.23 -63.04
N GLN A 141 -18.16 15.81 -62.85
CA GLN A 141 -18.51 16.53 -61.61
C GLN A 141 -18.46 15.61 -60.38
N ALA A 142 -19.06 14.41 -60.45
CA ALA A 142 -19.01 13.45 -59.36
C ALA A 142 -17.59 12.99 -59.05
N LYS A 143 -16.72 12.87 -60.07
CA LYS A 143 -15.30 12.54 -59.91
C LYS A 143 -14.52 13.69 -59.28
N GLU A 144 -14.74 14.94 -59.71
CA GLU A 144 -14.13 16.12 -59.10
C GLU A 144 -14.55 16.29 -57.63
N ASP A 145 -15.83 16.07 -57.32
CA ASP A 145 -16.35 16.10 -55.95
C ASP A 145 -15.75 15.01 -55.07
N LEU A 146 -15.70 13.77 -55.58
CA LEU A 146 -15.05 12.66 -54.89
C LEU A 146 -13.56 12.95 -54.64
N GLN A 147 -12.84 13.50 -55.63
CA GLN A 147 -11.44 13.88 -55.46
C GLN A 147 -11.28 14.96 -54.37
N ARG A 148 -12.15 15.97 -54.33
CA ARG A 148 -12.14 17.00 -53.28
C ARG A 148 -12.39 16.40 -51.90
N GLN A 149 -13.38 15.53 -51.77
CA GLN A 149 -13.69 14.86 -50.50
C GLN A 149 -12.54 13.96 -50.03
N VAL A 150 -11.90 13.22 -50.95
CA VAL A 150 -10.72 12.41 -50.64
C VAL A 150 -9.55 13.26 -50.17
N ILE A 151 -9.29 14.41 -50.81
CA ILE A 151 -8.22 15.33 -50.37
C ILE A 151 -8.50 15.88 -48.97
N ARG A 152 -9.74 16.27 -48.66
CA ARG A 152 -10.12 16.72 -47.31
C ARG A 152 -9.92 15.62 -46.27
N LEU A 153 -10.41 14.41 -46.54
CA LEU A 153 -10.23 13.27 -45.64
C LEU A 153 -8.75 12.93 -45.45
N LEU A 154 -7.92 13.03 -46.51
CA LEU A 154 -6.47 12.86 -46.39
C LEU A 154 -5.82 13.92 -45.53
N ASP A 155 -6.27 15.17 -45.59
CA ASP A 155 -5.78 16.27 -44.73
C ASP A 155 -6.17 16.05 -43.26
N ASP A 156 -7.41 15.60 -42.99
CA ASP A 156 -7.86 15.23 -41.65
C ASP A 156 -7.04 14.04 -41.09
N VAL A 157 -6.78 13.03 -41.91
CA VAL A 157 -5.92 11.88 -41.57
C VAL A 157 -4.48 12.33 -41.33
N GLU A 158 -3.94 13.26 -42.12
CA GLU A 158 -2.59 13.82 -41.93
C GLU A 158 -2.52 14.62 -40.62
N GLY A 159 -3.57 15.38 -40.28
CA GLY A 159 -3.71 16.05 -38.99
C GLY A 159 -3.66 15.07 -37.81
N ALA A 160 -4.44 14.00 -37.87
CA ALA A 160 -4.42 12.93 -36.87
C ALA A 160 -3.06 12.22 -36.78
N ALA A 161 -2.42 11.93 -37.92
CA ALA A 161 -1.11 11.28 -37.97
C ALA A 161 0.00 12.14 -37.37
N ARG A 162 -0.13 13.47 -37.42
CA ARG A 162 0.76 14.42 -36.74
C ARG A 162 0.50 14.55 -35.23
N GLY A 163 -0.54 13.90 -34.74
CA GLY A 163 -0.93 13.90 -33.33
C GLY A 163 -2.08 14.84 -32.99
N ASP A 164 -2.73 15.49 -33.96
CA ASP A 164 -3.93 16.29 -33.68
C ASP A 164 -5.16 15.38 -33.64
N LEU A 165 -5.57 14.95 -32.44
CA LEU A 165 -6.77 14.14 -32.22
C LEU A 165 -8.03 14.99 -32.03
N THR A 166 -7.97 16.29 -32.35
CA THR A 166 -9.13 17.19 -32.37
C THR A 166 -9.78 17.31 -33.74
N VAL A 167 -9.12 16.77 -34.78
CA VAL A 167 -9.64 16.72 -36.15
C VAL A 167 -10.94 15.90 -36.23
N GLN A 168 -11.85 16.34 -37.10
CA GLN A 168 -13.12 15.67 -37.36
C GLN A 168 -13.38 15.69 -38.87
N ALA A 169 -13.43 14.50 -39.47
CA ALA A 169 -13.76 14.36 -40.87
C ALA A 169 -15.26 14.60 -41.10
N GLU A 170 -15.60 15.34 -42.15
CA GLU A 170 -16.97 15.61 -42.55
C GLU A 170 -17.67 14.32 -43.00
N VAL A 171 -18.81 13.99 -42.38
CA VAL A 171 -19.58 12.77 -42.71
C VAL A 171 -20.66 13.11 -43.74
N THR A 172 -20.45 12.67 -44.97
CA THR A 172 -21.38 12.81 -46.10
C THR A 172 -22.28 11.57 -46.26
N ALA A 173 -23.32 11.64 -47.09
CA ALA A 173 -24.25 10.53 -47.33
C ALA A 173 -23.75 9.52 -48.40
N ASP A 174 -22.54 9.71 -48.91
CA ASP A 174 -21.93 8.90 -49.95
C ASP A 174 -20.99 7.81 -49.37
N VAL A 175 -20.33 7.07 -50.27
CA VAL A 175 -19.43 5.96 -49.90
C VAL A 175 -18.27 6.44 -49.01
N LEU A 176 -17.85 7.70 -49.12
CA LEU A 176 -16.76 8.25 -48.33
C LEU A 176 -17.19 8.61 -46.91
N GLY A 177 -18.46 8.93 -46.70
CA GLY A 177 -19.03 9.23 -45.38
C GLY A 177 -18.87 8.09 -44.36
N ALA A 178 -19.03 6.83 -44.78
CA ALA A 178 -18.82 5.68 -43.89
C ALA A 178 -17.36 5.53 -43.44
N VAL A 179 -16.40 5.94 -44.29
CA VAL A 179 -14.98 5.96 -43.97
C VAL A 179 -14.67 7.11 -43.00
N ALA A 180 -15.24 8.28 -43.24
CA ALA A 180 -15.13 9.44 -42.34
C ALA A 180 -15.70 9.15 -40.95
N ASP A 181 -16.85 8.46 -40.86
CA ASP A 181 -17.45 8.05 -39.58
C ASP A 181 -16.57 7.05 -38.82
N SER A 182 -16.04 6.03 -39.50
CA SER A 182 -15.11 5.05 -38.91
C SER A 182 -13.80 5.70 -38.45
N PHE A 183 -13.30 6.68 -39.22
CA PHE A 183 -12.15 7.50 -38.84
C PHE A 183 -12.44 8.31 -37.58
N ASN A 184 -13.56 9.03 -37.54
CA ASN A 184 -13.98 9.82 -36.37
C ASN A 184 -14.13 8.97 -35.10
N LEU A 185 -14.72 7.77 -35.21
CA LEU A 185 -14.82 6.82 -34.10
C LEU A 185 -13.42 6.37 -33.61
N THR A 186 -12.49 6.13 -34.54
CA THR A 186 -11.11 5.76 -34.20
C THR A 186 -10.40 6.90 -33.49
N ILE A 187 -10.52 8.14 -33.98
CA ILE A 187 -9.94 9.33 -33.33
C ILE A 187 -10.55 9.55 -31.95
N GLN A 188 -11.85 9.36 -31.78
CA GLN A 188 -12.52 9.45 -30.48
C GLN A 188 -11.95 8.43 -29.47
N ASN A 189 -11.81 7.17 -29.88
CA ASN A 189 -11.24 6.12 -29.03
C ASN A 189 -9.76 6.40 -28.69
N LEU A 190 -8.96 6.85 -29.66
CA LEU A 190 -7.57 7.25 -29.42
C LEU A 190 -7.48 8.43 -28.45
N ARG A 191 -8.35 9.43 -28.59
CA ARG A 191 -8.43 10.58 -27.67
C ARG A 191 -8.75 10.14 -26.24
N GLU A 192 -9.69 9.21 -26.08
CA GLU A 192 -10.02 8.66 -24.76
C GLU A 192 -8.83 7.90 -24.14
N ILE A 193 -8.14 7.06 -24.91
CA ILE A 193 -6.95 6.34 -24.46
C ILE A 193 -5.85 7.33 -24.04
N VAL A 194 -5.54 8.33 -24.88
CA VAL A 194 -4.52 9.34 -24.57
C VAL A 194 -4.88 10.13 -23.30
N PHE A 195 -6.16 10.50 -23.13
CA PHE A 195 -6.63 11.15 -21.91
C PHE A 195 -6.45 10.26 -20.67
N GLN A 196 -6.87 8.99 -20.75
CA GLN A 196 -6.69 8.03 -19.66
C GLN A 196 -5.22 7.83 -19.31
N VAL A 197 -4.33 7.70 -20.30
CA VAL A 197 -2.87 7.60 -20.07
C VAL A 197 -2.32 8.86 -19.42
N LYS A 198 -2.75 10.07 -19.83
CA LYS A 198 -2.33 11.34 -19.21
C LYS A 198 -2.72 11.40 -17.74
N VAL A 199 -3.96 11.02 -17.41
CA VAL A 199 -4.45 10.96 -16.02
C VAL A 199 -3.68 9.92 -15.20
N ALA A 200 -3.53 8.70 -15.73
CA ALA A 200 -2.81 7.62 -15.05
C ALA A 200 -1.33 7.97 -14.81
N ALA A 201 -0.64 8.53 -15.80
CA ALA A 201 0.75 8.95 -15.66
C ALA A 201 0.91 10.06 -14.61
N LYS A 202 -0.04 11.00 -14.54
CA LYS A 202 -0.07 12.03 -13.47
C LYS A 202 -0.24 11.41 -12.09
N GLN A 203 -1.21 10.51 -11.92
CA GLN A 203 -1.45 9.82 -10.65
C GLN A 203 -0.24 8.98 -10.21
N VAL A 204 0.40 8.26 -11.14
CA VAL A 204 1.62 7.50 -10.86
C VAL A 204 2.77 8.43 -10.43
N SER A 205 2.95 9.58 -11.10
CA SER A 205 3.97 10.56 -10.74
C SER A 205 3.75 11.14 -9.34
N GLU A 206 2.52 11.55 -9.03
CA GLU A 206 2.14 12.11 -7.73
C GLU A 206 2.29 11.08 -6.60
N GLY A 207 1.72 9.88 -6.76
CA GLY A 207 1.84 8.80 -5.78
C GLY A 207 3.28 8.32 -5.58
N SER A 208 4.10 8.30 -6.65
CA SER A 208 5.51 7.93 -6.52
C SER A 208 6.32 8.97 -5.74
N LYS A 209 6.02 10.27 -5.88
CA LYS A 209 6.67 11.33 -5.09
C LYS A 209 6.29 11.26 -3.61
N GLU A 210 5.02 11.00 -3.32
CA GLU A 210 4.56 10.82 -1.94
C GLU A 210 5.25 9.63 -1.28
N ASN A 211 5.28 8.48 -1.96
CA ASN A 211 5.98 7.30 -1.50
C ASN A 211 7.50 7.54 -1.38
N GLU A 212 8.11 8.36 -2.25
CA GLU A 212 9.53 8.69 -2.18
C GLU A 212 9.83 9.44 -0.87
N SER A 213 8.99 10.43 -0.53
CA SER A 213 9.09 11.16 0.72
C SER A 213 8.92 10.22 1.91
N PHE A 214 7.93 9.32 1.87
CA PHE A 214 7.71 8.32 2.91
C PHE A 214 8.93 7.41 3.10
N ALA A 215 9.51 6.90 2.00
CA ALA A 215 10.70 6.05 2.05
C ALA A 215 11.92 6.78 2.64
N ARG A 216 12.11 8.07 2.34
CA ARG A 216 13.16 8.88 2.97
C ARG A 216 12.93 9.07 4.46
N SER A 217 11.70 9.37 4.87
CA SER A 217 11.35 9.46 6.29
C SER A 217 11.60 8.14 7.02
N LEU A 218 11.17 7.01 6.44
CA LEU A 218 11.41 5.68 6.99
C LEU A 218 12.91 5.37 7.14
N SER A 219 13.73 5.76 6.16
CA SER A 219 15.20 5.63 6.25
C SER A 219 15.78 6.44 7.41
N SER A 220 15.32 7.69 7.60
CA SER A 220 15.74 8.54 8.70
C SER A 220 15.31 8.00 10.06
N ASP A 221 14.08 7.53 10.17
CA ASP A 221 13.54 6.94 11.41
C ASP A 221 14.27 5.66 11.79
N ALA A 222 14.58 4.81 10.82
CA ALA A 222 15.35 3.60 11.04
C ALA A 222 16.80 3.89 11.50
N LEU A 223 17.44 4.94 10.98
CA LEU A 223 18.75 5.38 11.47
C LEU A 223 18.70 5.88 12.91
N ARG A 224 17.69 6.70 13.25
CA ARG A 224 17.46 7.15 14.61
C ARG A 224 17.22 5.97 15.56
N GLN A 225 16.43 4.98 15.14
CA GLN A 225 16.20 3.77 15.90
C GLN A 225 17.50 3.00 16.16
N ALA A 226 18.39 2.90 15.17
CA ALA A 226 19.70 2.27 15.35
C ALA A 226 20.56 3.03 16.39
N GLU A 227 20.56 4.36 16.37
CA GLU A 227 21.27 5.19 17.36
C GLU A 227 20.72 5.00 18.79
N GLU A 228 19.38 5.02 18.95
CA GLU A 228 18.71 4.79 20.24
C GLU A 228 19.01 3.38 20.79
N LEU A 229 19.09 2.37 19.91
CA LEU A 229 19.48 1.01 20.28
C LEU A 229 20.93 0.93 20.76
N SER A 230 21.85 1.66 20.12
CA SER A 230 23.24 1.75 20.55
C SER A 230 23.37 2.34 21.96
N VAL A 231 22.63 3.40 22.26
CA VAL A 231 22.57 3.99 23.62
C VAL A 231 21.98 3.00 24.63
N THR A 232 20.94 2.27 24.23
CA THR A 232 20.31 1.29 25.13
C THR A 232 21.21 0.08 25.39
N LEU A 233 21.96 -0.39 24.38
CA LEU A 233 22.99 -1.42 24.53
C LEU A 233 24.04 -1.02 25.57
N ASN A 234 24.49 0.24 25.55
CA ASN A 234 25.40 0.76 26.57
C ASN A 234 24.77 0.68 27.98
N SER A 235 23.49 1.04 28.10
CA SER A 235 22.74 0.93 29.37
C SER A 235 22.63 -0.51 29.87
N VAL A 236 22.44 -1.49 28.98
CA VAL A 236 22.45 -2.93 29.31
C VAL A 236 23.83 -3.39 29.78
N GLN A 237 24.90 -2.87 29.18
CA GLN A 237 26.27 -3.14 29.63
C GLN A 237 26.52 -2.59 31.04
N MET A 238 26.15 -1.33 31.30
CA MET A 238 26.23 -0.75 32.65
C MET A 238 25.39 -1.53 33.68
N MET A 239 24.22 -2.02 33.28
CA MET A 239 23.38 -2.88 34.11
C MET A 239 24.11 -4.20 34.44
N THR A 240 24.76 -4.82 33.46
CA THR A 240 25.55 -6.04 33.66
C THR A 240 26.69 -5.84 34.66
N GLU A 241 27.42 -4.73 34.56
CA GLU A 241 28.45 -4.36 35.53
C GLU A 241 27.87 -4.13 36.93
N SER A 242 26.69 -3.51 37.01
CA SER A 242 26.01 -3.31 38.29
C SER A 242 25.58 -4.62 38.93
N ILE A 243 25.09 -5.57 38.15
CA ILE A 243 24.73 -6.92 38.63
C ILE A 243 25.98 -7.62 39.18
N GLN A 244 27.12 -7.49 38.50
CA GLN A 244 28.38 -8.06 38.96
C GLN A 244 28.82 -7.46 40.31
N ARG A 245 28.67 -6.14 40.50
CA ARG A 245 28.93 -5.49 41.80
C ARG A 245 27.99 -5.98 42.89
N VAL A 246 26.71 -6.17 42.60
CA VAL A 246 25.74 -6.74 43.56
C VAL A 246 26.16 -8.16 43.97
N ALA A 247 26.60 -8.99 43.03
CA ALA A 247 27.09 -10.33 43.32
C ALA A 247 28.35 -10.32 44.21
N GLU A 248 29.25 -9.37 43.99
CA GLU A 248 30.44 -9.18 44.83
C GLU A 248 30.06 -8.73 46.26
N SER A 249 29.19 -7.73 46.39
CA SER A 249 28.70 -7.28 47.70
C SER A 249 27.94 -8.37 48.45
N ALA A 250 27.21 -9.24 47.74
CA ALA A 250 26.54 -10.39 48.33
C ALA A 250 27.55 -11.38 48.92
N ARG A 251 28.64 -11.69 48.19
CA ARG A 251 29.73 -12.55 48.70
C ARG A 251 30.43 -11.95 49.91
N GLU A 252 30.66 -10.64 49.91
CA GLU A 252 31.23 -9.95 51.08
C GLU A 252 30.30 -10.07 52.30
N ALA A 253 28.99 -9.87 52.10
CA ALA A 253 27.99 -10.04 53.14
C ALA A 253 27.95 -11.49 53.69
N GLU A 254 28.13 -12.51 52.83
CA GLU A 254 28.29 -13.91 53.25
C GLU A 254 29.45 -14.08 54.24
N GLN A 255 30.62 -13.53 53.88
CA GLN A 255 31.83 -13.65 54.69
C GLN A 255 31.67 -12.96 56.04
N VAL A 256 31.07 -11.76 56.05
CA VAL A 256 30.78 -11.01 57.27
C VAL A 256 29.78 -11.76 58.15
N ALA A 257 28.70 -12.31 57.59
CA ALA A 257 27.72 -13.10 58.34
C ALA A 257 28.34 -14.37 58.94
N LYS A 258 29.20 -15.06 58.17
CA LYS A 258 29.94 -16.23 58.66
C LYS A 258 30.88 -15.89 59.81
N LEU A 259 31.60 -14.77 59.72
CA LEU A 259 32.48 -14.29 60.79
C LEU A 259 31.68 -13.89 62.03
N ALA A 260 30.54 -13.21 61.86
CA ALA A 260 29.65 -12.85 62.96
C ALA A 260 29.11 -14.10 63.69
N SER A 261 28.67 -15.11 62.93
CA SER A 261 28.24 -16.40 63.49
C SER A 261 29.34 -17.10 64.29
N GLN A 262 30.55 -17.19 63.73
CA GLN A 262 31.71 -17.77 64.43
C GLN A 262 32.07 -17.00 65.71
N THR A 263 31.99 -15.67 65.67
CA THR A 263 32.26 -14.82 66.83
C THR A 263 31.18 -15.01 67.91
N ALA A 264 29.92 -15.12 67.52
CA ALA A 264 28.81 -15.38 68.44
C ALA A 264 28.92 -16.77 69.09
N ILE A 265 29.33 -17.80 68.34
CA ILE A 265 29.61 -19.15 68.88
C ILE A 265 30.70 -19.08 69.96
N LYS A 266 31.86 -18.47 69.65
CA LYS A 266 32.95 -18.29 70.61
C LYS A 266 32.53 -17.47 71.83
N GLY A 267 31.72 -16.42 71.62
CA GLY A 267 31.13 -15.63 72.70
C GLY A 267 30.20 -16.47 73.58
N GLY A 268 29.42 -17.37 72.97
CA GLY A 268 28.52 -18.28 73.67
C GLY A 268 29.29 -19.26 74.55
N GLU A 269 30.38 -19.84 74.04
CA GLU A 269 31.28 -20.71 74.80
C GLU A 269 31.90 -19.97 76.01
N ALA A 270 32.34 -18.72 75.83
CA ALA A 270 32.89 -17.92 76.92
C ALA A 270 31.85 -17.59 78.00
N VAL A 271 30.60 -17.31 77.59
CA VAL A 271 29.48 -17.11 78.53
C VAL A 271 29.16 -18.41 79.28
N GLU A 272 29.16 -19.56 78.61
CA GLU A 272 28.92 -20.86 79.24
C GLU A 272 29.98 -21.19 80.31
N LEU A 273 31.26 -20.94 80.01
CA LEU A 273 32.35 -21.06 80.99
C LEU A 273 32.15 -20.11 82.18
N THR A 274 31.67 -18.90 81.91
CA THR A 274 31.38 -17.90 82.96
C THR A 274 30.21 -18.37 83.85
N VAL A 275 29.13 -18.91 83.27
CA VAL A 275 28.00 -19.48 84.01
C VAL A 275 28.47 -20.63 84.90
N THR A 276 29.32 -21.51 84.38
CA THR A 276 29.91 -22.62 85.13
C THR A 276 30.70 -22.08 86.34
N GLY A 277 31.54 -21.07 86.15
CA GLY A 277 32.27 -20.43 87.26
C GLY A 277 31.34 -19.77 88.30
N ILE A 278 30.25 -19.13 87.87
CA ILE A 278 29.25 -18.57 88.79
C ILE A 278 28.55 -19.67 89.60
N LEU A 279 28.27 -20.82 89.00
CA LEU A 279 27.67 -21.97 89.71
C LEU A 279 28.63 -22.56 90.74
N GLU A 280 29.93 -22.60 90.46
CA GLU A 280 30.95 -22.98 91.45
C GLU A 280 30.99 -21.99 92.62
N ILE A 281 30.98 -20.68 92.34
CA ILE A 281 30.91 -19.63 93.37
C ILE A 281 29.64 -19.80 94.21
N ARG A 282 28.49 -20.09 93.59
CA ARG A 282 27.23 -20.38 94.30
C ARG A 282 27.40 -21.50 95.32
N ASN A 283 28.06 -22.58 94.94
CA ASN A 283 28.31 -23.72 95.81
C ASN A 283 29.23 -23.33 96.98
N THR A 284 30.31 -22.59 96.71
CA THR A 284 31.22 -22.10 97.75
C THR A 284 30.54 -21.15 98.73
N VAL A 285 29.69 -20.23 98.26
CA VAL A 285 28.90 -19.33 99.11
C VAL A 285 27.91 -20.13 99.96
N ALA A 286 27.22 -21.12 99.39
CA ALA A 286 26.29 -21.98 100.14
C ALA A 286 26.99 -22.81 101.23
N GLU A 287 28.16 -23.38 100.93
CA GLU A 287 28.96 -24.10 101.93
C GLU A 287 29.47 -23.17 103.04
N THR A 288 29.94 -21.99 102.67
CA THR A 288 30.43 -20.98 103.61
C THR A 288 29.31 -20.52 104.53
N THR A 289 28.12 -20.26 103.99
CA THR A 289 26.92 -19.93 104.75
C THR A 289 26.59 -21.01 105.80
N ARG A 290 26.69 -22.31 105.44
CA ARG A 290 26.50 -23.41 106.40
C ARG A 290 27.57 -23.43 107.50
N LYS A 291 28.83 -23.15 107.16
CA LYS A 291 29.94 -23.09 108.15
C LYS A 291 29.76 -21.91 109.11
N VAL A 292 29.42 -20.73 108.61
CA VAL A 292 29.14 -19.51 109.39
C VAL A 292 27.96 -19.74 110.33
N LYS A 293 26.87 -20.35 109.84
CA LYS A 293 25.72 -20.70 110.68
C LYS A 293 26.10 -21.63 111.85
N ARG A 294 26.87 -22.69 111.57
CA ARG A 294 27.38 -23.59 112.63
C ARG A 294 28.28 -22.87 113.62
N LEU A 295 29.14 -21.95 113.16
CA LEU A 295 29.98 -21.13 114.06
C LEU A 295 29.13 -20.24 114.96
N GLY A 296 28.04 -19.67 114.43
CA GLY A 296 27.07 -18.92 115.22
C GLY A 296 26.41 -19.76 116.31
N GLU A 297 25.94 -20.96 115.95
CA GLU A 297 25.35 -21.94 116.89
C GLU A 297 26.35 -22.35 117.99
N SER A 298 27.59 -22.70 117.62
CA SER A 298 28.65 -23.03 118.58
C SER A 298 29.02 -21.85 119.48
N SER A 299 29.07 -20.62 118.95
CA SER A 299 29.35 -19.42 119.74
C SER A 299 28.24 -19.12 120.74
N GLN A 300 26.98 -19.43 120.39
CA GLN A 300 25.84 -19.33 121.31
C GLN A 300 25.92 -20.38 122.43
N GLU A 301 26.35 -21.60 122.12
CA GLU A 301 26.59 -22.64 123.11
C GLU A 301 27.72 -22.28 124.08
N ILE A 302 28.83 -21.73 123.57
CA ILE A 302 29.94 -21.23 124.40
C ILE A 302 29.46 -20.10 125.31
N SER A 303 28.69 -19.14 124.80
CA SER A 303 28.13 -18.05 125.61
C SER A 303 27.30 -18.58 126.79
N LYS A 304 26.48 -19.62 126.57
CA LYS A 304 25.71 -20.29 127.63
C LYS A 304 26.62 -20.94 128.68
N ILE A 305 27.68 -21.63 128.25
CA ILE A 305 28.66 -22.27 129.15
C ILE A 305 29.40 -21.22 129.99
N VAL A 306 29.88 -20.15 129.35
CA VAL A 306 30.59 -19.05 130.03
C VAL A 306 29.68 -18.36 131.06
N GLY A 307 28.39 -18.18 130.74
CA GLY A 307 27.41 -17.68 131.70
C GLY A 307 27.27 -18.58 132.95
N VAL A 308 27.25 -19.91 132.76
CA VAL A 308 27.25 -20.88 133.87
C VAL A 308 28.54 -20.82 134.68
N ILE A 309 29.71 -20.71 134.03
CA ILE A 309 31.00 -20.60 134.72
C ILE A 309 31.06 -19.32 135.56
N SER A 310 30.61 -18.18 135.00
CA SER A 310 30.51 -16.91 135.73
C SER A 310 29.60 -17.05 136.97
N GLN A 311 28.47 -17.75 136.83
CA GLN A 311 27.57 -18.04 137.95
C GLN A 311 28.23 -18.95 139.00
N ILE A 312 28.98 -19.98 138.58
CA ILE A 312 29.75 -20.86 139.48
C ILE A 312 30.82 -20.05 140.21
N ALA A 313 31.61 -19.24 139.50
CA ALA A 313 32.64 -18.40 140.09
C ALA A 313 32.06 -17.42 141.12
N SER A 314 30.91 -16.80 140.82
CA SER A 314 30.18 -15.94 141.76
C SER A 314 29.72 -16.71 143.01
N ARG A 315 29.15 -17.91 142.85
CA ARG A 315 28.77 -18.77 143.99
C ARG A 315 29.98 -19.21 144.81
N THR A 316 31.09 -19.60 144.17
CA THR A 316 32.33 -19.99 144.84
C THR A 316 32.94 -18.82 145.60
N ASN A 317 32.89 -17.61 145.04
CA ASN A 317 33.34 -16.39 145.72
C ASN A 317 32.51 -16.12 146.99
N LEU A 318 31.18 -16.30 146.93
CA LEU A 318 30.30 -16.19 148.09
C LEU A 318 30.53 -17.29 149.13
N LEU A 319 30.72 -18.54 148.70
CA LEU A 319 31.05 -19.67 149.58
C LEU A 319 32.39 -19.46 150.30
N ALA A 320 33.40 -19.00 149.56
CA ALA A 320 34.73 -18.70 150.09
C ALA A 320 34.70 -17.51 151.06
N LEU A 321 33.90 -16.48 150.78
CA LEU A 321 33.67 -15.37 151.71
C LEU A 321 33.03 -15.86 153.01
N ASN A 322 31.98 -16.69 152.93
CA ASN A 322 31.35 -17.28 154.11
C ASN A 322 32.32 -18.14 154.91
N ALA A 323 33.17 -18.93 154.24
CA ALA A 323 34.20 -19.75 154.88
C ALA A 323 35.29 -18.89 155.54
N SER A 324 35.72 -17.79 154.91
CA SER A 324 36.70 -16.84 155.46
C SER A 324 36.16 -16.13 156.71
N ILE A 325 34.88 -15.74 156.69
CA ILE A 325 34.17 -15.17 157.85
C ILE A 325 34.12 -16.18 159.01
N GLU A 326 33.71 -17.43 158.76
CA GLU A 326 33.59 -18.44 159.81
C GLU A 326 34.96 -18.88 160.35
N ALA A 327 35.99 -18.92 159.49
CA ALA A 327 37.37 -19.18 159.90
C ALA A 327 37.94 -18.05 160.78
N ALA A 328 37.65 -16.78 160.47
CA ALA A 328 37.98 -15.64 161.34
C ALA A 328 37.26 -15.72 162.69
N ARG A 329 36.02 -16.24 162.70
CA ARG A 329 35.20 -16.44 163.90
C ARG A 329 35.75 -17.52 164.84
N ALA A 330 36.43 -18.53 164.31
CA ALA A 330 37.11 -19.59 165.06
C ALA A 330 38.46 -19.18 165.69
N GLY A 331 38.92 -17.94 165.48
CA GLY A 331 40.13 -17.39 166.09
C GLY A 331 41.43 -18.10 165.66
N GLU A 332 42.35 -18.35 166.59
CA GLU A 332 43.66 -18.98 166.31
C GLU A 332 43.54 -20.39 165.68
N ALA A 333 42.48 -21.15 165.99
CA ALA A 333 42.24 -22.48 165.41
C ALA A 333 41.79 -22.45 163.94
N GLY A 334 41.22 -21.32 163.47
CA GLY A 334 40.71 -21.15 162.11
C GLY A 334 41.71 -20.51 161.14
N ARG A 335 42.89 -20.09 161.61
CA ARG A 335 43.84 -19.27 160.86
C ARG A 335 44.33 -19.92 159.56
N GLY A 336 44.56 -21.24 159.56
CA GLY A 336 44.89 -21.99 158.36
C GLY A 336 43.73 -22.10 157.36
N PHE A 337 42.50 -22.24 157.84
CA PHE A 337 41.30 -22.27 157.00
C PHE A 337 40.98 -20.89 156.39
N ALA A 338 41.22 -19.80 157.13
CA ALA A 338 41.01 -18.44 156.64
C ALA A 338 41.92 -18.13 155.43
N ILE A 339 43.19 -18.57 155.47
CA ILE A 339 44.13 -18.39 154.34
C ILE A 339 43.64 -19.15 153.11
N VAL A 340 43.20 -20.40 153.26
CA VAL A 340 42.67 -21.19 152.14
C VAL A 340 41.38 -20.58 151.58
N ALA A 341 40.49 -20.10 152.45
CA ALA A 341 39.24 -19.46 152.04
C ALA A 341 39.50 -18.15 151.26
N ASP A 342 40.45 -17.32 151.68
CA ASP A 342 40.84 -16.12 150.95
C ASP A 342 41.51 -16.43 149.60
N GLU A 343 42.32 -17.48 149.51
CA GLU A 343 42.92 -17.94 148.25
C GLU A 343 41.84 -18.43 147.27
N VAL A 344 40.86 -19.21 147.75
CA VAL A 344 39.70 -19.67 146.95
C VAL A 344 38.86 -18.48 146.49
N ARG A 345 38.66 -17.47 147.36
CA ARG A 345 37.94 -16.23 147.01
C ARG A 345 38.66 -15.46 145.91
N GLN A 346 39.97 -15.32 146.00
CA GLN A 346 40.77 -14.64 144.97
C GLN A 346 40.77 -15.42 143.64
N LEU A 347 40.83 -16.76 143.70
CA LEU A 347 40.69 -17.63 142.52
C LEU A 347 39.33 -17.46 141.86
N ALA A 348 38.26 -17.40 142.66
CA ALA A 348 36.89 -17.21 142.18
C ALA A 348 36.69 -15.82 141.54
N ASP A 349 37.26 -14.75 142.11
CA ASP A 349 37.23 -13.41 141.51
C ASP A 349 38.00 -13.36 140.18
N ARG A 350 39.17 -14.01 140.10
CA ARG A 350 39.93 -14.16 138.84
C ARG A 350 39.14 -14.96 137.80
N ALA A 351 38.50 -16.06 138.20
CA ALA A 351 37.66 -16.86 137.31
C ALA A 351 36.44 -16.09 136.78
N ALA A 352 35.80 -15.25 137.63
CA ALA A 352 34.70 -14.40 137.22
C ALA A 352 35.14 -13.33 136.22
N LYS A 353 36.28 -12.67 136.46
CA LYS A 353 36.87 -11.69 135.52
C LYS A 353 37.22 -12.32 134.18
N ALA A 354 37.92 -13.46 134.19
CA ALA A 354 38.26 -14.20 132.97
C ALA A 354 37.01 -14.65 132.21
N SER A 355 35.96 -15.11 132.91
CA SER A 355 34.69 -15.48 132.27
C SER A 355 34.03 -14.29 131.57
N LYS A 356 34.10 -13.09 132.17
CA LYS A 356 33.55 -11.87 131.57
C LYS A 356 34.34 -11.41 130.34
N GLU A 357 35.66 -11.56 130.35
CA GLU A 357 36.49 -11.31 129.16
C GLU A 357 36.14 -12.29 128.03
N ILE A 358 35.98 -13.59 128.34
CA ILE A 358 35.54 -14.58 127.36
C ILE A 358 34.14 -14.25 126.83
N GLU A 359 33.22 -13.82 127.68
CA GLU A 359 31.87 -13.41 127.29
C GLU A 359 31.91 -12.25 126.25
N GLN A 360 32.77 -11.25 126.48
CA GLN A 360 32.96 -10.15 125.53
C GLN A 360 33.52 -10.63 124.18
N ILE A 361 34.51 -11.53 124.19
CA ILE A 361 35.07 -12.11 122.96
C ILE A 361 33.99 -12.89 122.20
N VAL A 362 33.17 -13.68 122.90
CA VAL A 362 32.10 -14.47 122.29
C VAL A 362 31.01 -13.57 121.70
N LEU A 363 30.64 -12.48 122.38
CA LEU A 363 29.71 -11.47 121.84
C LEU A 363 30.25 -10.82 120.56
N GLN A 364 31.55 -10.51 120.54
CA GLN A 364 32.20 -9.99 119.33
C GLN A 364 32.16 -11.00 118.19
N ILE A 365 32.51 -12.27 118.45
CA ILE A 365 32.43 -13.35 117.45
C ILE A 365 31.00 -13.49 116.91
N GLN A 366 29.97 -13.47 117.77
CA GLN A 366 28.57 -13.54 117.35
C GLN A 366 28.19 -12.36 116.43
N SER A 367 28.59 -11.14 116.78
CA SER A 367 28.34 -9.95 115.97
C SER A 367 29.02 -10.01 114.60
N GLU A 368 30.29 -10.42 114.56
CA GLU A 368 31.04 -10.60 113.31
C GLU A 368 30.41 -11.72 112.47
N THR A 369 30.03 -12.84 113.08
CA THR A 369 29.36 -13.96 112.40
C THR A 369 28.03 -13.53 111.78
N SER A 370 27.22 -12.72 112.48
CA SER A 370 25.98 -12.16 111.94
C SER A 370 26.24 -11.23 110.75
N THR A 371 27.31 -10.44 110.79
CA THR A 371 27.69 -9.55 109.69
C THR A 371 28.12 -10.35 108.46
N VAL A 372 28.91 -11.41 108.66
CA VAL A 372 29.31 -12.34 107.60
C VAL A 372 28.09 -13.06 107.01
N GLN A 373 27.14 -13.49 107.85
CA GLN A 373 25.89 -14.11 107.39
C GLN A 373 25.12 -13.18 106.44
N GLN A 374 24.94 -11.92 106.80
CA GLN A 374 24.27 -10.92 105.95
C GLN A 374 25.04 -10.69 104.63
N ALA A 375 26.36 -10.65 104.66
CA ALA A 375 27.18 -10.54 103.46
C ALA A 375 27.04 -11.77 102.54
N MET A 376 26.91 -12.97 103.10
CA MET A 376 26.67 -14.20 102.34
C MET A 376 25.26 -14.24 101.69
N ASP A 377 24.24 -13.70 102.37
CA ASP A 377 22.90 -13.57 101.79
C ASP A 377 22.89 -12.63 100.59
N VAL A 378 23.57 -11.47 100.71
CA VAL A 378 23.77 -10.53 99.59
C VAL A 378 24.56 -11.20 98.46
N GLY A 379 25.64 -11.92 98.78
CA GLY A 379 26.44 -12.66 97.80
C GLY A 379 25.62 -13.71 97.04
N THR A 380 24.72 -14.41 97.72
CA THR A 380 23.79 -15.37 97.10
C THR A 380 22.88 -14.68 96.09
N GLN A 381 22.33 -13.51 96.44
CA GLN A 381 21.48 -12.75 95.52
C GLN A 381 22.26 -12.24 94.31
N GLN A 382 23.48 -11.73 94.52
CA GLN A 382 24.36 -11.29 93.43
C GLN A 382 24.70 -12.42 92.45
N VAL A 383 24.90 -13.63 92.95
CA VAL A 383 25.14 -14.82 92.12
C VAL A 383 23.91 -15.16 91.27
N ILE A 384 22.70 -15.15 91.86
CA ILE A 384 21.45 -15.38 91.12
C ILE A 384 21.26 -14.36 90.00
N ASP A 385 21.45 -13.08 90.30
CA ASP A 385 21.32 -12.00 89.32
C ASP A 385 22.40 -12.09 88.24
N GLY A 386 23.63 -12.47 88.61
CA GLY A 386 24.74 -12.71 87.69
C GLY A 386 24.45 -13.85 86.71
N THR A 387 23.97 -14.99 87.21
CA THR A 387 23.56 -16.12 86.36
C THR A 387 22.45 -15.71 85.39
N LYS A 388 21.44 -14.96 85.85
CA LYS A 388 20.34 -14.51 84.99
C LYS A 388 20.83 -13.61 83.85
N LYS A 389 21.75 -12.67 84.13
CA LYS A 389 22.33 -11.79 83.10
C LYS A 389 23.18 -12.56 82.09
N ALA A 390 23.97 -13.53 82.55
CA ALA A 390 24.77 -14.38 81.68
C ALA A 390 23.87 -15.21 80.74
N GLU A 391 22.78 -15.76 81.26
CA GLU A 391 21.81 -16.50 80.45
C GLU A 391 21.13 -15.63 79.38
N GLN A 392 20.79 -14.38 79.71
CA GLN A 392 20.27 -13.42 78.72
C GLN A 392 21.29 -13.09 77.62
N ALA A 393 22.57 -12.97 77.97
CA ALA A 393 23.64 -12.78 77.00
C ALA A 393 23.78 -14.00 76.07
N ARG A 394 23.71 -15.22 76.63
CA ARG A 394 23.72 -16.49 75.88
C ARG A 394 22.57 -16.56 74.87
N GLN A 395 21.37 -16.16 75.27
CA GLN A 395 20.20 -16.09 74.39
C GLN A 395 20.43 -15.09 73.24
N SER A 396 20.93 -13.89 73.55
CA SER A 396 21.22 -12.86 72.54
C SER A 396 22.25 -13.35 71.51
N LEU A 397 23.28 -14.07 71.95
CA LEU A 397 24.28 -14.68 71.06
C LEU A 397 23.66 -15.76 70.17
N THR A 398 22.71 -16.54 70.70
CA THR A 398 21.97 -17.54 69.91
C THR A 398 21.13 -16.88 68.82
N GLU A 399 20.48 -15.76 69.12
CA GLU A 399 19.73 -14.97 68.14
C GLU A 399 20.65 -14.42 67.03
N ILE A 400 21.86 -13.96 67.37
CA ILE A 400 22.86 -13.52 66.37
C ILE A 400 23.24 -14.67 65.41
N ILE A 401 23.41 -15.89 65.91
CA ILE A 401 23.71 -17.07 65.09
C ILE A 401 22.56 -17.34 64.10
N GLN A 402 21.31 -17.30 64.56
CA GLN A 402 20.13 -17.52 63.72
C GLN A 402 19.98 -16.43 62.64
N VAL A 403 20.17 -15.16 63.01
CA VAL A 403 20.14 -14.05 62.04
C VAL A 403 21.25 -14.21 61.00
N SER A 404 22.45 -14.61 61.42
CA SER A 404 23.58 -14.84 60.50
C SER A 404 23.29 -15.97 59.50
N GLN A 405 22.66 -17.06 59.94
CA GLN A 405 22.20 -18.15 59.05
C GLN A 405 21.12 -17.69 58.06
N ARG A 406 20.23 -16.80 58.49
CA ARG A 406 19.22 -16.22 57.60
C ARG A 406 19.85 -15.31 56.55
N ILE A 407 20.87 -14.53 56.92
CA ILE A 407 21.65 -13.72 55.97
C ILE A 407 22.31 -14.62 54.90
N ASP A 408 22.94 -15.73 55.32
CA ASP A 408 23.53 -16.71 54.39
C ASP A 408 22.52 -17.22 53.34
N THR A 409 21.30 -17.57 53.79
CA THR A 409 20.23 -18.01 52.88
C THR A 409 19.82 -16.90 51.90
N LEU A 410 19.69 -15.65 52.37
CA LEU A 410 19.33 -14.51 51.53
C LEU A 410 20.43 -14.20 50.51
N VAL A 411 21.68 -14.24 50.92
CA VAL A 411 22.84 -14.02 50.03
C VAL A 411 22.91 -15.08 48.93
N ARG A 412 22.62 -16.34 49.25
CA ARG A 412 22.52 -17.41 48.25
C ARG A 412 21.44 -17.13 47.22
N SER A 413 20.26 -16.69 47.65
CA SER A 413 19.18 -16.29 46.74
C SER A 413 19.58 -15.12 45.84
N ILE A 414 20.22 -14.08 46.40
CA ILE A 414 20.74 -12.94 45.63
C ILE A 414 21.76 -13.41 44.59
N THR A 415 22.62 -14.35 44.96
CA THR A 415 23.62 -14.92 44.04
C THR A 415 22.95 -15.68 42.89
N GLU A 416 21.92 -16.47 43.16
CA GLU A 416 21.15 -17.16 42.11
C GLU A 416 20.42 -16.17 41.19
N ASP A 417 19.82 -15.12 41.74
CA ASP A 417 19.10 -14.11 40.96
C ASP A 417 20.04 -13.25 40.12
N THR A 418 21.22 -12.88 40.63
CA THR A 418 22.24 -12.15 39.85
C THR A 418 22.76 -12.97 38.66
N ILE A 419 22.88 -14.29 38.79
CA ILE A 419 23.23 -15.18 37.67
C ILE A 419 22.14 -15.13 36.59
N LYS A 420 20.86 -15.31 36.97
CA LYS A 420 19.72 -15.23 36.04
C LYS A 420 19.61 -13.86 35.37
N GLN A 421 19.84 -12.80 36.14
CA GLN A 421 19.77 -11.42 35.63
C GLN A 421 20.91 -11.14 34.64
N THR A 422 22.09 -11.71 34.85
CA THR A 422 23.22 -11.65 33.90
C THR A 422 22.89 -12.36 32.59
N GLU A 423 22.31 -13.56 32.66
CA GLU A 423 21.87 -14.30 31.47
C GLU A 423 20.80 -13.52 30.69
N THR A 424 19.79 -13.00 31.39
CA THR A 424 18.74 -12.17 30.80
C THR A 424 19.32 -10.92 30.13
N SER A 425 20.28 -10.26 30.78
CA SER A 425 20.94 -9.07 30.22
C SER A 425 21.68 -9.39 28.92
N ARG A 426 22.33 -10.55 28.83
CA ARG A 426 22.96 -11.01 27.58
C ARG A 426 21.94 -11.27 26.49
N THR A 427 20.82 -11.93 26.80
CA THR A 427 19.74 -12.15 25.84
C THR A 427 19.16 -10.83 25.34
N VAL A 428 18.90 -9.87 26.24
CA VAL A 428 18.42 -8.53 25.87
C VAL A 428 19.42 -7.84 24.95
N ALA A 429 20.71 -7.83 25.30
CA ALA A 429 21.75 -7.24 24.45
C ALA A 429 21.78 -7.87 23.04
N GLN A 430 21.67 -9.19 22.95
CA GLN A 430 21.65 -9.89 21.65
C GLN A 430 20.41 -9.53 20.81
N VAL A 431 19.24 -9.43 21.44
CA VAL A 431 18.02 -8.98 20.76
C VAL A 431 18.18 -7.55 20.27
N MET A 432 18.69 -6.64 21.10
CA MET A 432 18.89 -5.24 20.71
C MET A 432 19.85 -5.10 19.55
N GLN A 433 20.95 -5.84 19.54
CA GLN A 433 21.90 -5.87 18.44
C GLN A 433 21.26 -6.38 17.14
N SER A 434 20.40 -7.40 17.23
CA SER A 434 19.63 -7.87 16.07
C SER A 434 18.69 -6.80 15.54
N VAL A 435 18.00 -6.07 16.42
CA VAL A 435 17.07 -5.00 16.01
C VAL A 435 17.85 -3.82 15.41
N GLU A 436 19.05 -3.50 15.92
CA GLU A 436 19.91 -2.46 15.36
C GLU A 436 20.29 -2.79 13.91
N LEU A 437 20.70 -4.05 13.65
CA LEU A 437 20.99 -4.52 12.29
C LEU A 437 19.76 -4.42 11.38
N THR A 438 18.59 -4.86 11.85
CA THR A 438 17.34 -4.74 11.08
C THR A 438 16.97 -3.28 10.79
N ALA A 439 17.25 -2.36 11.71
CA ALA A 439 17.03 -0.93 11.50
C ALA A 439 17.98 -0.37 10.42
N GLN A 440 19.26 -0.76 10.45
CA GLN A 440 20.22 -0.39 9.40
C GLN A 440 19.81 -0.95 8.03
N GLU A 441 19.38 -2.21 7.96
CA GLU A 441 18.86 -2.84 6.74
C GLU A 441 17.61 -2.12 6.23
N THR A 442 16.66 -1.81 7.12
CA THR A 442 15.43 -1.06 6.79
C THR A 442 15.78 0.30 6.19
N SER A 443 16.80 0.97 6.72
CA SER A 443 17.27 2.24 6.16
C SER A 443 17.82 2.08 4.75
N GLN A 444 18.67 1.08 4.51
CA GLN A 444 19.21 0.81 3.18
C GLN A 444 18.13 0.42 2.17
N GLU A 445 17.19 -0.45 2.53
CA GLU A 445 16.09 -0.83 1.65
C GLU A 445 15.19 0.37 1.32
N SER A 446 14.90 1.21 2.32
CA SER A 446 14.12 2.44 2.12
C SER A 446 14.82 3.41 1.17
N GLN A 447 16.15 3.51 1.21
CA GLN A 447 16.92 4.29 0.22
C GLN A 447 16.80 3.70 -1.20
N ARG A 448 16.85 2.37 -1.36
CA ARG A 448 16.65 1.72 -2.67
C ARG A 448 15.23 1.91 -3.20
N VAL A 449 14.23 1.85 -2.33
CA VAL A 449 12.83 2.14 -2.67
C VAL A 449 12.69 3.59 -3.13
N SER A 450 13.29 4.55 -2.41
CA SER A 450 13.31 5.97 -2.80
C SER A 450 13.92 6.16 -4.19
N ALA A 451 15.07 5.54 -4.48
CA ALA A 451 15.70 5.61 -5.81
C ALA A 451 14.83 4.99 -6.92
N SER A 452 14.15 3.88 -6.63
CA SER A 452 13.22 3.25 -7.57
C SER A 452 12.00 4.13 -7.86
N LEU A 453 11.48 4.81 -6.84
CA LEU A 453 10.37 5.75 -6.98
C LEU A 453 10.76 7.00 -7.78
N GLN A 454 11.99 7.50 -7.62
CA GLN A 454 12.51 8.56 -8.49
C GLN A 454 12.54 8.15 -9.96
N ASN A 455 12.92 6.90 -10.24
CA ASN A 455 12.86 6.36 -11.60
C ASN A 455 11.41 6.30 -12.11
N LEU A 456 10.46 5.82 -11.30
CA LEU A 456 9.03 5.84 -11.66
C LEU A 456 8.49 7.25 -11.93
N VAL A 457 8.89 8.25 -11.15
CA VAL A 457 8.55 9.66 -11.41
C VAL A 457 9.10 10.11 -12.77
N SER A 458 10.32 9.72 -13.10
CA SER A 458 10.96 10.01 -14.40
C SER A 458 10.23 9.33 -15.56
N VAL A 459 9.89 8.05 -15.43
CA VAL A 459 9.14 7.29 -16.44
C VAL A 459 7.74 7.88 -16.64
N ALA A 460 7.05 8.20 -15.55
CA ALA A 460 5.73 8.82 -15.61
C ALA A 460 5.78 10.19 -16.29
N ARG A 461 6.82 11.01 -16.02
CA ARG A 461 7.04 12.27 -16.73
C ARG A 461 7.30 12.04 -18.22
N GLY A 462 8.15 11.07 -18.58
CA GLY A 462 8.41 10.73 -19.98
C GLY A 462 7.15 10.25 -20.72
N LEU A 463 6.26 9.52 -20.04
CA LEU A 463 4.94 9.16 -20.57
C LEU A 463 4.05 10.40 -20.76
N GLN A 464 4.02 11.31 -19.78
CA GLN A 464 3.30 12.59 -19.90
C GLN A 464 3.76 13.40 -21.11
N GLU A 465 5.08 13.59 -21.25
CA GLU A 465 5.67 14.31 -22.39
C GLU A 465 5.36 13.62 -23.73
N SER A 466 5.37 12.28 -23.77
CA SER A 466 5.03 11.50 -24.96
C SER A 466 3.56 11.66 -25.37
N VAL A 467 2.65 11.71 -24.39
CA VAL A 467 1.21 11.93 -24.66
C VAL A 467 0.85 13.39 -24.89
N GLU A 468 1.62 14.35 -24.38
CA GLU A 468 1.44 15.79 -24.67
C GLU A 468 1.62 16.13 -26.15
N ARG A 469 2.38 15.30 -26.89
CA ARG A 469 2.48 15.41 -28.35
C ARG A 469 1.13 15.18 -29.05
N PHE A 470 0.20 14.47 -28.42
CA PHE A 470 -1.14 14.27 -28.94
C PHE A 470 -2.09 15.36 -28.41
N ARG A 471 -2.60 16.18 -29.31
CA ARG A 471 -3.57 17.22 -28.99
C ARG A 471 -4.95 16.58 -28.83
N VAL A 472 -5.45 16.54 -27.60
CA VAL A 472 -6.75 15.94 -27.24
C VAL A 472 -7.83 16.96 -26.92
N GLU A 473 -7.45 18.23 -26.75
CA GLU A 473 -8.35 19.36 -26.54
C GLU A 473 -8.12 20.39 -27.64
N ALA A 474 -9.20 20.85 -28.28
CA ALA A 474 -9.12 22.00 -29.17
C ALA A 474 -8.73 23.20 -28.30
N ASP A 475 -7.60 23.82 -28.62
CA ASP A 475 -7.10 24.99 -27.89
C ASP A 475 -8.18 26.06 -27.94
N ARG A 476 -8.94 26.20 -26.85
CA ARG A 476 -9.92 27.28 -26.73
C ARG A 476 -9.09 28.55 -26.60
N PRO A 477 -9.16 29.50 -27.54
CA PRO A 477 -8.52 30.78 -27.33
C PRO A 477 -9.05 31.36 -26.01
N GLY A 478 -8.11 31.74 -25.14
CA GLY A 478 -8.34 32.03 -23.73
C GLY A 478 -9.66 32.75 -23.44
N GLY A 479 -10.58 32.03 -22.83
CA GLY A 479 -11.67 32.62 -22.07
C GLY A 479 -11.06 33.22 -20.81
N ALA A 480 -11.02 34.56 -20.77
CA ALA A 480 -10.59 35.33 -19.62
C ALA A 480 -11.23 34.80 -18.33
N ARG A 481 -10.38 34.58 -17.33
CA ARG A 481 -10.77 34.38 -15.93
C ARG A 481 -11.72 35.51 -15.50
N ALA A 482 -12.83 35.13 -14.87
CA ALA A 482 -13.52 35.95 -13.88
C ALA A 482 -13.38 35.26 -12.53
#